data_AF-A0AAW2SG63-F1
#
_entry.id   AF-A0AAW2SG63-F1
#
_cell.length_a   1.000
_cell.length_b   1.000
_cell.length_c   1.000
_cell.angle_alpha   90.00
_cell.angle_beta   90.00
_cell.angle_gamma   90.00
#
_symmetry.space_group_name_H-M   'P 1'
#
loop_
_entity.id
_entity.type
_entity.pdbx_description
1 polymer ?
#
loop_
_entity_poly.entity_id
_entity_poly.type
_entity_poly.pdbx_seq_one_letter_code
_entity_poly.pdbx_strand_id
1 'polypeptide(L)'
;MPLKPMKEGLDGFNWLMDLLIPPAQQLWWDHMTTRPEAGRFGLKLEGAGKVRTFAIPNPIFQRLLKPLHDWEMSVLRTLKTDGTFNQLGPLRRLRGKKAATDMFPSVLTGSMLSGIFGDDLGRTWYLMMNQVAFRSPEKTGSPVRARVSRFTRGQPLGYLSSWPSFTLTHHMVVWLAAYLKRS
;
A
#
# COMPACT_ATOMS: atom_id res chain seq x y z
N MET A 1 -1.59 12.83 -12.19
CA MET A 1 -2.28 11.90 -11.26
C MET A 1 -1.47 10.60 -11.22
N PRO A 2 -1.27 9.93 -10.06
CA PRO A 2 -0.42 8.72 -9.95
C PRO A 2 -1.02 7.45 -10.61
N LEU A 3 -2.12 7.60 -11.35
CA LEU A 3 -2.88 6.52 -11.97
C LEU A 3 -2.60 6.46 -13.47
N LYS A 4 -2.45 5.24 -14.00
CA LYS A 4 -2.50 4.99 -15.46
C LYS A 4 -3.67 4.06 -15.79
N PRO A 5 -4.45 4.34 -16.85
CA PRO A 5 -5.42 3.39 -17.39
C PRO A 5 -4.73 2.09 -17.81
N MET A 6 -5.41 0.96 -17.65
CA MET A 6 -4.97 -0.32 -18.20
C MET A 6 -6.07 -0.95 -19.05
N LYS A 7 -5.66 -1.76 -20.04
CA LYS A 7 -6.54 -2.72 -20.69
C LYS A 7 -6.86 -3.81 -19.67
N GLU A 8 -8.13 -4.24 -19.58
CA GLU A 8 -8.52 -5.38 -18.74
C GLU A 8 -7.65 -6.61 -19.08
N GLY A 9 -7.13 -7.31 -18.06
CA GLY A 9 -6.35 -8.54 -18.22
C GLY A 9 -4.83 -8.44 -18.07
N LEU A 10 -4.26 -7.29 -17.69
CA LEU A 10 -2.81 -7.08 -17.49
C LEU A 10 -2.42 -6.90 -16.01
N ASP A 11 -3.13 -7.57 -15.10
CA ASP A 11 -2.89 -7.43 -13.66
C ASP A 11 -2.11 -8.65 -13.15
N GLY A 12 -0.98 -8.41 -12.47
CA GLY A 12 -0.04 -9.47 -12.07
C GLY A 12 -0.60 -10.53 -11.11
N PHE A 13 -1.76 -10.27 -10.51
CA PHE A 13 -2.47 -11.18 -9.61
C PHE A 13 -3.83 -11.65 -10.15
N ASN A 14 -4.18 -11.36 -11.41
CA ASN A 14 -5.47 -11.82 -11.96
C ASN A 14 -5.62 -13.33 -11.84
N TRP A 15 -4.57 -14.09 -12.12
CA TRP A 15 -4.58 -15.55 -11.96
C TRP A 15 -4.97 -16.01 -10.55
N LEU A 16 -4.51 -15.31 -9.50
CA LEU A 16 -4.82 -15.64 -8.11
C LEU A 16 -6.28 -15.29 -7.81
N MET A 17 -6.75 -14.16 -8.32
CA MET A 17 -8.13 -13.76 -8.17
C MET A 17 -9.06 -14.69 -8.94
N ASP A 18 -8.73 -15.07 -10.16
CA ASP A 18 -9.45 -16.04 -11.00
C ASP A 18 -9.57 -17.40 -10.32
N LEU A 19 -8.53 -17.84 -9.60
CA LEU A 19 -8.57 -19.06 -8.79
C LEU A 19 -9.52 -18.93 -7.57
N LEU A 20 -9.54 -17.75 -6.94
CA LEU A 20 -10.31 -17.49 -5.73
C LEU A 20 -11.77 -17.06 -5.99
N ILE A 21 -12.10 -16.63 -7.21
CA ILE A 21 -13.45 -16.19 -7.59
C ILE A 21 -14.47 -17.32 -7.45
N PRO A 22 -14.29 -18.53 -8.03
CA PRO A 22 -15.26 -19.61 -7.92
C PRO A 22 -15.61 -20.01 -6.47
N PRO A 23 -14.65 -20.24 -5.56
CA PRO A 23 -14.98 -20.55 -4.16
C PRO A 23 -15.57 -19.33 -3.44
N ALA A 24 -15.12 -18.11 -3.75
CA ALA A 24 -15.71 -16.90 -3.17
C ALA A 24 -17.18 -16.74 -3.55
N GLN A 25 -17.53 -16.99 -4.83
CA GLN A 25 -18.89 -16.99 -5.36
C GLN A 25 -19.80 -17.95 -4.60
N GLN A 26 -19.31 -19.16 -4.33
CA GLN A 26 -20.08 -20.18 -3.62
C GLN A 26 -20.26 -19.90 -2.12
N LEU A 27 -19.30 -19.23 -1.48
CA LEU A 27 -19.25 -19.13 -0.01
C LEU A 27 -19.74 -17.80 0.56
N TRP A 28 -19.43 -16.66 -0.07
CA TRP A 28 -19.64 -15.36 0.58
C TRP A 28 -19.88 -14.17 -0.36
N TRP A 29 -19.88 -14.39 -1.67
CA TRP A 29 -19.91 -13.29 -2.66
C TRP A 29 -21.21 -12.51 -2.61
N ASP A 30 -22.33 -13.20 -2.45
CA ASP A 30 -23.66 -12.58 -2.37
C ASP A 30 -23.83 -11.69 -1.12
N HIS A 31 -22.96 -11.87 -0.12
CA HIS A 31 -22.94 -11.09 1.11
C HIS A 31 -21.91 -9.95 1.11
N MET A 32 -21.05 -9.85 0.09
CA MET A 32 -20.04 -8.79 0.00
C MET A 32 -20.56 -7.55 -0.74
N THR A 33 -20.32 -6.37 -0.17
CA THR A 33 -20.63 -5.08 -0.81
C THR A 33 -19.67 -4.74 -1.97
N THR A 34 -18.54 -5.44 -2.07
CA THR A 34 -17.49 -5.20 -3.07
C THR A 34 -17.09 -6.51 -3.73
N ARG A 35 -16.96 -6.51 -5.05
CA ARG A 35 -16.53 -7.71 -5.77
C ARG A 35 -15.04 -8.00 -5.49
N PRO A 36 -14.65 -9.25 -5.18
CA PRO A 36 -13.28 -9.64 -4.85
C PRO A 36 -12.24 -9.29 -5.90
N GLU A 37 -12.58 -9.40 -7.20
CA GLU A 37 -11.63 -9.31 -8.32
C GLU A 37 -10.86 -7.99 -8.40
N ALA A 38 -11.41 -6.90 -7.88
CA ALA A 38 -10.75 -5.60 -7.93
C ALA A 38 -11.03 -4.76 -6.68
N GLY A 39 -9.98 -4.13 -6.15
CA GLY A 39 -10.18 -3.04 -5.21
C GLY A 39 -10.87 -1.84 -5.87
N ARG A 40 -11.33 -0.89 -5.07
CA ARG A 40 -11.88 0.39 -5.57
C ARG A 40 -10.96 1.54 -5.19
N PHE A 41 -10.98 2.63 -5.95
CA PHE A 41 -10.41 3.88 -5.46
C PHE A 41 -11.39 4.63 -4.55
N GLY A 42 -10.88 5.17 -3.45
CA GLY A 42 -11.53 6.21 -2.67
C GLY A 42 -10.90 7.57 -2.98
N LEU A 43 -11.71 8.60 -3.10
CA LEU A 43 -11.25 9.99 -3.18
C LEU A 43 -11.64 10.71 -1.88
N LYS A 44 -10.68 11.39 -1.25
CA LYS A 44 -10.95 12.27 -0.12
C LYS A 44 -10.53 13.69 -0.47
N LEU A 45 -11.45 14.63 -0.34
CA LEU A 45 -11.15 16.05 -0.35
C LEU A 45 -10.51 16.42 0.99
N GLU A 46 -9.29 16.93 0.95
CA GLU A 46 -8.64 17.59 2.08
C GLU A 46 -8.75 19.11 1.94
N GLY A 47 -8.36 19.84 2.99
CA GLY A 47 -8.33 21.30 2.98
C GLY A 47 -7.54 21.86 1.78
N ALA A 48 -7.90 23.08 1.36
CA ALA A 48 -7.32 23.77 0.21
C ALA A 48 -7.50 23.06 -1.15
N GLY A 49 -8.53 22.21 -1.30
CA GLY A 49 -8.87 21.56 -2.58
C GLY A 49 -7.94 20.40 -2.96
N LYS A 50 -7.03 19.97 -2.07
CA LYS A 50 -6.15 18.82 -2.31
C LYS A 50 -6.98 17.54 -2.26
N VAL A 51 -7.08 16.82 -3.38
CA VAL A 51 -7.72 15.50 -3.43
C VAL A 51 -6.67 14.42 -3.23
N ARG A 52 -6.85 13.56 -2.22
CA ARG A 52 -6.05 12.34 -2.04
C ARG A 52 -6.78 11.12 -2.58
N THR A 53 -6.06 10.31 -3.32
CA THR A 53 -6.53 9.04 -3.85
C THR A 53 -6.04 7.91 -2.95
N PHE A 54 -6.96 7.06 -2.50
CA PHE A 54 -6.69 5.88 -1.70
C PHE A 54 -7.08 4.64 -2.49
N ALA A 55 -6.28 3.60 -2.41
CA ALA A 55 -6.65 2.26 -2.85
C ALA A 55 -7.38 1.56 -1.71
N ILE A 56 -8.56 1.04 -2.00
CA ILE A 56 -9.31 0.16 -1.10
C ILE A 56 -9.17 -1.23 -1.69
N PRO A 57 -8.14 -2.00 -1.31
CA PRO A 57 -7.95 -3.35 -1.80
C PRO A 57 -9.04 -4.27 -1.25
N ASN A 58 -9.23 -5.40 -1.90
CA ASN A 58 -10.17 -6.41 -1.44
C ASN A 58 -9.76 -6.99 -0.06
N PRO A 59 -10.69 -7.65 0.66
CA PRO A 59 -10.39 -8.25 1.95
C PRO A 59 -9.31 -9.34 1.92
N ILE A 60 -9.16 -10.06 0.80
CA ILE A 60 -8.15 -11.13 0.66
C ILE A 60 -6.74 -10.54 0.73
N PHE A 61 -6.44 -9.51 -0.08
CA PHE A 61 -5.15 -8.81 -0.03
C PHE A 61 -4.90 -8.19 1.35
N GLN A 62 -5.93 -7.61 1.99
CA GLN A 62 -5.77 -7.10 3.36
C GLN A 62 -5.39 -8.21 4.34
N ARG A 63 -6.03 -9.39 4.22
CA ARG A 63 -5.73 -10.54 5.08
C ARG A 63 -4.32 -11.07 4.85
N LEU A 64 -3.88 -11.17 3.60
CA LEU A 64 -2.53 -11.61 3.24
C LEU A 64 -1.44 -10.67 3.79
N LEU A 65 -1.72 -9.36 3.85
CA LEU A 65 -0.76 -8.37 4.34
C LEU A 65 -0.79 -8.18 5.87
N LYS A 66 -1.79 -8.71 6.57
CA LYS A 66 -1.97 -8.53 8.01
C LYS A 66 -0.78 -9.05 8.84
N PRO A 67 -0.21 -10.24 8.59
CA PRO A 67 0.94 -10.72 9.37
C PRO A 67 2.16 -9.80 9.24
N LEU A 68 2.46 -9.36 8.02
CA LEU A 68 3.56 -8.42 7.76
C LEU A 68 3.30 -7.09 8.48
N HIS A 69 2.09 -6.54 8.34
CA HIS A 69 1.68 -5.32 9.04
C HIS A 69 1.88 -5.42 10.56
N ASP A 70 1.41 -6.51 11.18
CA ASP A 70 1.51 -6.70 12.63
C ASP A 70 2.97 -6.75 13.09
N TRP A 71 3.80 -7.46 12.34
CA TRP A 71 5.23 -7.52 12.59
C TRP A 71 5.88 -6.13 12.44
N GLU A 72 5.63 -5.41 11.35
CA GLU A 72 6.18 -4.07 11.12
C GLU A 72 5.75 -3.09 12.23
N MET A 73 4.49 -3.12 12.61
CA MET A 73 3.97 -2.30 13.71
C MET A 73 4.61 -2.66 15.06
N SER A 74 4.93 -3.93 15.29
CA SER A 74 5.66 -4.36 16.48
C SER A 74 7.08 -3.78 16.51
N VAL A 75 7.78 -3.78 15.37
CA VAL A 75 9.11 -3.19 15.22
C VAL A 75 9.05 -1.68 15.37
N LEU A 76 8.13 -0.99 14.71
CA LEU A 76 7.98 0.47 14.81
C LEU A 76 7.74 0.92 16.26
N ARG A 77 7.05 0.11 17.07
CA ARG A 77 6.82 0.40 18.49
C ARG A 77 8.11 0.43 19.31
N THR A 78 9.16 -0.28 18.91
CA THR A 78 10.45 -0.27 19.61
C THR A 78 11.30 0.93 19.23
N LEU A 79 11.00 1.60 18.11
CA LEU A 79 11.76 2.74 17.60
C LEU A 79 11.36 4.04 18.32
N LYS A 80 12.19 4.49 19.25
CA LYS A 80 11.94 5.76 19.99
C LYS A 80 11.87 6.99 19.07
N THR A 81 12.53 6.96 17.91
CA THR A 81 12.52 8.04 16.92
C THR A 81 11.24 8.09 16.10
N ASP A 82 10.42 7.06 16.16
CA ASP A 82 9.21 6.93 15.39
C ASP A 82 8.00 7.59 16.07
N GLY A 83 7.14 8.21 15.26
CA GLY A 83 5.97 8.96 15.73
C GLY A 83 4.65 8.21 15.66
N THR A 84 4.63 6.96 15.20
CA THR A 84 3.43 6.14 14.97
C THR A 84 2.55 6.08 16.22
N PHE A 85 3.15 5.65 17.34
CA PHE A 85 2.44 5.42 18.59
C PHE A 85 2.57 6.61 19.57
N ASN A 86 3.46 7.56 19.27
CA ASN A 86 3.69 8.73 20.12
C ASN A 86 4.11 9.94 19.28
N GLN A 87 3.12 10.66 18.75
CA GLN A 87 3.34 11.78 17.82
C GLN A 87 4.14 12.94 18.45
N LEU A 88 4.03 13.14 19.77
CA LEU A 88 4.75 14.20 20.50
C LEU A 88 6.21 13.83 20.80
N GLY A 89 6.55 12.54 20.83
CA GLY A 89 7.89 12.05 21.16
C GLY A 89 8.97 12.57 20.19
N PRO A 90 8.83 12.36 18.87
CA PRO A 90 9.77 12.89 17.88
C PRO A 90 9.75 14.41 17.77
N LEU A 91 8.59 15.05 17.94
CA LEU A 91 8.47 16.51 17.89
C LEU A 91 9.27 17.20 19.00
N ARG A 92 9.31 16.62 20.20
CA ARG A 92 10.17 17.14 21.28
C ARG A 92 11.67 16.98 20.99
N ARG A 93 12.05 16.01 20.14
CA ARG A 93 13.44 15.76 19.74
C ARG A 93 13.89 16.59 18.52
N LEU A 94 12.94 17.03 17.68
CA LEU A 94 13.23 17.71 16.42
C LEU A 94 12.72 19.16 16.45
N ARG A 95 13.64 20.13 16.39
CA ARG A 95 13.33 21.56 16.19
C ARG A 95 12.87 21.85 14.75
N GLY A 96 11.75 21.25 14.33
CA GLY A 96 11.05 21.55 13.09
C GLY A 96 11.71 21.02 11.82
N LYS A 97 11.17 19.94 11.26
CA LYS A 97 11.18 19.68 9.82
C LYS A 97 9.82 19.10 9.40
N LYS A 98 9.28 19.62 8.30
CA LYS A 98 7.99 19.19 7.74
C LYS A 98 8.13 17.92 6.89
N ALA A 99 7.01 17.21 6.82
CA ALA A 99 6.77 15.86 6.32
C ALA A 99 7.51 15.46 5.04
N ALA A 100 8.20 14.31 5.10
CA ALA A 100 8.70 13.57 3.95
C ALA A 100 7.71 12.45 3.61
N THR A 101 6.68 12.73 2.81
CA THR A 101 5.86 11.66 2.23
C THR A 101 5.14 12.22 1.03
N ASP A 102 5.53 11.78 -0.17
CA ASP A 102 4.67 11.79 -1.38
C ASP A 102 5.41 11.12 -2.58
N MET A 103 6.72 10.83 -2.51
CA MET A 103 7.49 10.23 -3.62
C MET A 103 8.42 9.05 -3.27
N PHE A 104 8.33 8.46 -2.07
CA PHE A 104 9.22 7.35 -1.72
C PHE A 104 8.98 6.14 -2.65
N PRO A 105 10.01 5.64 -3.36
CA PRO A 105 9.82 4.55 -4.32
C PRO A 105 9.46 3.23 -3.63
N SER A 106 8.33 2.64 -4.01
CA SER A 106 7.89 1.31 -3.52
C SER A 106 8.91 0.20 -3.81
N VAL A 107 9.77 0.38 -4.82
CA VAL A 107 10.87 -0.55 -5.13
C VAL A 107 11.90 -0.64 -4.01
N LEU A 108 12.17 0.45 -3.29
CA LEU A 108 13.10 0.43 -2.16
C LEU A 108 12.53 -0.39 -1.02
N THR A 109 11.23 -0.24 -0.75
CA THR A 109 10.55 -1.06 0.25
C THR A 109 10.50 -2.53 -0.14
N GLY A 110 10.23 -2.84 -1.41
CA GLY A 110 10.33 -4.21 -1.92
C GLY A 110 11.71 -4.82 -1.72
N SER A 111 12.77 -4.05 -2.04
CA SER A 111 14.16 -4.48 -1.85
C SER A 111 14.54 -4.68 -0.38
N MET A 112 14.05 -3.81 0.50
CA MET A 112 14.22 -3.94 1.94
C MET A 112 13.58 -5.24 2.45
N LEU A 113 12.33 -5.51 2.05
CA LEU A 113 11.64 -6.74 2.42
C LEU A 113 12.31 -7.99 1.84
N SER A 114 12.85 -7.90 0.61
CA SER A 114 13.68 -8.97 0.03
C SER A 114 14.90 -9.27 0.90
N GLY A 115 15.59 -8.23 1.40
CA GLY A 115 16.75 -8.40 2.27
C GLY A 115 16.42 -9.01 3.64
N ILE A 116 15.21 -8.81 4.16
CA ILE A 116 14.79 -9.33 5.48
C ILE A 116 14.19 -10.74 5.39
N PHE A 117 13.34 -10.98 4.38
CA PHE A 117 12.50 -12.18 4.30
C PHE A 117 12.75 -13.05 3.06
N GLY A 118 13.65 -12.64 2.18
CA GLY A 118 13.94 -13.30 0.91
C GLY A 118 13.20 -12.68 -0.28
N ASP A 119 13.76 -12.89 -1.47
CA ASP A 119 13.34 -12.23 -2.72
C ASP A 119 11.88 -12.47 -3.08
N ASP A 120 11.35 -13.67 -2.79
CA ASP A 120 9.97 -14.02 -3.09
C ASP A 120 8.98 -13.11 -2.36
N LEU A 121 9.21 -12.83 -1.08
CA LEU A 121 8.31 -11.97 -0.29
C LEU A 121 8.42 -10.53 -0.75
N GLY A 122 9.63 -10.00 -0.91
CA GLY A 122 9.84 -8.62 -1.33
C GLY A 122 9.27 -8.35 -2.72
N ARG A 123 9.47 -9.27 -3.67
CA ARG A 123 8.88 -9.22 -5.01
C ARG A 123 7.36 -9.30 -4.96
N THR A 124 6.81 -10.25 -4.22
CA THR A 124 5.35 -10.43 -4.10
C THR A 124 4.70 -9.19 -3.52
N TRP A 125 5.26 -8.63 -2.45
CA TRP A 125 4.79 -7.38 -1.85
C TRP A 125 4.85 -6.22 -2.86
N TYR A 126 5.96 -6.08 -3.60
CA TYR A 126 6.10 -5.02 -4.61
C TYR A 126 5.04 -5.15 -5.70
N LEU A 127 4.79 -6.37 -6.19
CA LEU A 127 3.76 -6.62 -7.17
C LEU A 127 2.37 -6.27 -6.60
N MET A 128 2.06 -6.64 -5.35
CA MET A 128 0.74 -6.34 -4.76
C MET A 128 0.50 -4.83 -4.67
N MET A 129 1.53 -4.05 -4.37
CA MET A 129 1.43 -2.60 -4.24
C MET A 129 1.33 -1.86 -5.58
N ASN A 130 1.89 -2.41 -6.67
CA ASN A 130 2.06 -1.67 -7.93
C ASN A 130 1.35 -2.30 -9.14
N GLN A 131 0.97 -3.57 -9.08
CA GLN A 131 0.38 -4.33 -10.19
C GLN A 131 -1.07 -4.76 -9.94
N VAL A 132 -1.64 -4.40 -8.79
CA VAL A 132 -3.09 -4.57 -8.55
C VAL A 132 -3.84 -3.42 -9.20
N ALA A 133 -4.85 -3.78 -9.98
CA ALA A 133 -5.72 -2.83 -10.63
C ALA A 133 -6.96 -2.53 -9.77
N PHE A 134 -7.44 -1.31 -9.89
CA PHE A 134 -8.55 -0.79 -9.13
C PHE A 134 -9.57 -0.16 -10.06
N ARG A 135 -10.85 -0.33 -9.73
CA ARG A 135 -11.94 0.31 -10.47
C ARG A 135 -12.09 1.76 -10.03
N SER A 136 -12.20 2.65 -11.02
CA SER A 136 -12.50 4.07 -10.86
C SER A 136 -13.86 4.24 -10.17
N PRO A 137 -14.03 5.24 -9.29
CA PRO A 137 -15.28 5.49 -8.59
C PRO A 137 -16.34 6.15 -9.48
N GLU A 138 -16.16 6.18 -10.81
CA GLU A 138 -17.16 6.70 -11.74
C GLU A 138 -18.50 6.00 -11.51
N LYS A 139 -19.60 6.79 -11.49
CA LYS A 139 -20.97 6.28 -11.51
C LYS A 139 -21.30 5.71 -12.90
N THR A 140 -20.55 4.73 -13.35
CA THR A 140 -21.00 3.89 -14.44
C THR A 140 -22.09 3.01 -13.85
N GLY A 141 -23.34 3.10 -14.33
CA GLY A 141 -24.47 2.29 -13.85
C GLY A 141 -24.29 0.76 -13.96
N SER A 142 -23.08 0.29 -14.26
CA SER A 142 -22.62 -1.09 -14.18
C SER A 142 -21.16 -1.11 -13.69
N PRO A 143 -20.81 -1.93 -12.67
CA PRO A 143 -19.43 -2.13 -12.21
C PRO A 143 -18.46 -2.64 -13.30
N VAL A 144 -18.98 -3.34 -14.31
CA VAL A 144 -18.21 -3.88 -15.44
C VAL A 144 -17.74 -2.78 -16.38
N ARG A 145 -18.46 -1.66 -16.45
CA ARG A 145 -18.11 -0.51 -17.31
C ARG A 145 -17.14 0.47 -16.66
N ALA A 146 -16.82 0.29 -15.38
CA ALA A 146 -15.93 1.19 -14.65
C ALA A 146 -14.50 1.09 -15.17
N ARG A 147 -13.87 2.25 -15.44
CA ARG A 147 -12.46 2.30 -15.86
C ARG A 147 -11.55 1.64 -14.84
N VAL A 148 -10.61 0.83 -15.31
CA VAL A 148 -9.60 0.17 -14.47
C VAL A 148 -8.30 0.97 -14.51
N SER A 149 -7.67 1.20 -13.36
CA SER A 149 -6.39 1.90 -13.26
C SER A 149 -5.51 1.33 -12.17
N ARG A 150 -4.19 1.46 -12.32
CA ARG A 150 -3.19 1.07 -11.30
C ARG A 150 -2.41 2.26 -10.79
N PHE A 151 -1.86 2.12 -9.59
CA PHE A 151 -0.83 3.02 -9.10
C PHE A 151 0.47 2.81 -9.87
N THR A 152 1.10 3.91 -10.28
CA THR A 152 2.38 3.88 -11.03
C THR A 152 3.49 4.66 -10.35
N ARG A 153 3.15 5.47 -9.35
CA ARG A 153 4.08 6.32 -8.60
C ARG A 153 3.70 6.33 -7.13
N GLY A 154 4.71 6.30 -6.27
CA GLY A 154 4.54 6.21 -4.83
C GLY A 154 3.98 4.85 -4.41
N GLN A 155 3.29 4.84 -3.27
CA GLN A 155 2.71 3.64 -2.69
C GLN A 155 1.21 3.84 -2.46
N PRO A 156 0.36 2.85 -2.78
CA PRO A 156 -1.08 2.95 -2.58
C PRO A 156 -1.44 3.11 -1.10
N LEU A 157 -2.01 4.27 -0.74
CA LEU A 157 -2.59 4.47 0.58
C LEU A 157 -3.82 3.56 0.73
N GLY A 158 -3.91 2.81 1.84
CA GLY A 158 -5.07 1.99 2.19
C GLY A 158 -4.80 0.48 2.29
N TYR A 159 -3.65 0.00 1.85
CA TYR A 159 -3.17 -1.34 2.21
C TYR A 159 -2.62 -1.36 3.64
N LEU A 160 -2.91 -2.44 4.39
CA LEU A 160 -2.45 -2.60 5.77
C LEU A 160 -0.92 -2.45 5.91
N SER A 161 -0.13 -3.20 5.14
CA SER A 161 1.33 -3.11 5.20
C SER A 161 1.90 -1.89 4.49
N SER A 162 1.11 -1.11 3.73
CA SER A 162 1.71 -0.06 2.91
C SER A 162 2.48 0.96 3.76
N TRP A 163 1.80 1.56 4.72
CA TRP A 163 2.42 2.60 5.52
C TRP A 163 3.52 2.09 6.47
N PRO A 164 3.34 0.97 7.21
CA PRO A 164 4.40 0.47 8.09
C PRO A 164 5.66 0.06 7.32
N SER A 165 5.54 -0.60 6.16
CA SER A 165 6.70 -0.94 5.33
C SER A 165 7.46 0.31 4.87
N PHE A 166 6.73 1.36 4.45
CA PHE A 166 7.35 2.64 4.10
C PHE A 166 8.11 3.24 5.29
N THR A 167 7.46 3.33 6.45
CA THR A 167 8.05 3.93 7.66
C THR A 167 9.31 3.18 8.07
N LEU A 168 9.29 1.85 8.06
CA LEU A 168 10.46 1.05 8.38
C LEU A 168 11.59 1.25 7.38
N THR A 169 11.27 1.27 6.08
CA THR A 169 12.27 1.53 5.03
C THR A 169 12.89 2.92 5.21
N HIS A 170 12.08 3.92 5.56
CA HIS A 170 12.55 5.27 5.82
C HIS A 170 13.55 5.32 6.99
N HIS A 171 13.25 4.65 8.11
CA HIS A 171 14.20 4.56 9.23
C HIS A 171 15.52 3.92 8.80
N MET A 172 15.48 2.84 8.03
CA MET A 172 16.69 2.18 7.51
C MET A 172 17.54 3.12 6.64
N VAL A 173 16.91 3.86 5.72
CA VAL A 173 17.61 4.84 4.87
C VAL A 173 18.24 5.94 5.72
N VAL A 174 17.53 6.45 6.72
CA VAL A 174 18.05 7.47 7.64
C VAL A 174 19.24 6.94 8.44
N TRP A 175 19.18 5.69 8.93
CA TRP A 175 20.31 5.06 9.63
C TRP A 175 21.51 4.86 8.72
N LEU A 176 21.32 4.39 7.49
CA LEU A 176 22.40 4.23 6.53
C LEU A 176 23.07 5.57 6.22
N ALA A 177 22.30 6.62 5.97
CA ALA A 177 22.83 7.96 5.74
C ALA A 177 23.62 8.50 6.94
N ALA A 178 23.16 8.22 8.17
CA ALA A 178 23.87 8.60 9.38
C ALA A 178 25.18 7.81 9.58
N TYR A 179 25.19 6.52 9.22
CA TYR A 179 26.38 5.67 9.26
C TYR A 179 27.44 6.16 8.27
N LEU A 180 27.07 6.40 7.01
CA LEU A 180 27.97 6.88 5.96
C LEU A 180 28.55 8.27 6.22
N LYS A 181 27.89 9.09 7.04
CA LYS A 181 28.43 10.41 7.44
C LYS A 181 29.49 10.30 8.53
N ARG A 182 29.54 9.18 9.25
CA ARG A 182 30.47 8.95 10.37
C ARG A 182 31.73 8.18 9.96
N SER A 183 31.68 7.45 8.84
CA SER A 183 32.82 6.82 8.17
C SER A 183 33.59 7.82 7.31
#